data_AF-A0A3R8T4R7-F1
#
_entry.id   AF-A0A3R8T4R7-F1
#
_cell.length_a   1.000
_cell.length_b   1.000
_cell.length_c   1.000
_cell.angle_alpha   90.00
_cell.angle_beta   90.00
_cell.angle_gamma   90.00
#
_symmetry.space_group_name_H-M   'P 1'
#
loop_
_entity.id
_entity.type
_entity.pdbx_description
1 polymer ?
#
loop_
_entity_poly.entity_id
_entity_poly.type
_entity_poly.pdbx_seq_one_letter_code
_entity_poly.pdbx_strand_id
1 'polypeptide(L)' 'MRAGRIRAQLFAHVVEGKLVTTRQIAETVGTTVSTAWDRTKRGPFPLTWASLKSARLPKSQKEQKA' A
#
# COMPACT_ATOMS: atom_id res chain seq x y z
N MET A 1 18.17 -2.29 -16.19
CA MET A 1 17.55 -0.98 -15.83
C MET A 1 17.72 -0.71 -14.33
N ARG A 2 18.64 0.19 -13.92
CA ARG A 2 18.84 0.55 -12.49
C ARG A 2 17.89 1.64 -11.98
N ALA A 3 17.49 2.56 -12.85
CA ALA A 3 16.68 3.73 -12.47
C ALA A 3 15.31 3.38 -11.87
N GLY A 4 14.64 2.32 -12.37
CA GLY A 4 13.34 1.90 -11.86
C GLY A 4 13.39 1.36 -10.43
N ARG A 5 14.49 0.67 -10.05
CA ARG A 5 14.65 0.07 -8.73
C ARG A 5 14.94 1.13 -7.67
N ILE A 6 15.74 2.15 -8.00
CA ILE A 6 16.03 3.28 -7.12
C ILE A 6 14.77 4.08 -6.81
N ARG A 7 13.93 4.36 -7.82
CA ARG A 7 12.66 5.07 -7.60
C ARG A 7 11.70 4.29 -6.69
N ALA A 8 11.67 2.95 -6.80
CA ALA A 8 10.81 2.12 -5.95
C ALA A 8 11.24 2.12 -4.47
N GLN A 9 12.55 2.25 -4.19
CA GLN A 9 13.07 2.33 -2.83
C GLN A 9 12.65 3.62 -2.10
N LEU A 10 12.41 4.73 -2.83
CA LEU A 10 11.90 5.97 -2.24
C LEU A 10 10.50 5.82 -1.63
N PHE A 11 9.74 4.82 -2.07
CA PHE A 11 8.40 4.50 -1.61
C PHE A 11 8.37 3.21 -0.77
N ALA A 12 9.51 2.87 -0.17
CA ALA A 12 9.58 1.74 0.74
C ALA A 12 9.03 2.10 2.12
N HIS A 13 8.33 1.14 2.72
CA HIS A 13 7.74 1.23 4.05
C HIS A 13 8.19 0.05 4.89
N VAL A 14 8.32 0.25 6.20
CA VAL A 14 8.63 -0.83 7.14
C VAL A 14 7.32 -1.48 7.57
N VAL A 15 7.12 -2.74 7.17
CA VAL A 15 5.98 -3.57 7.57
C VAL A 15 6.54 -4.74 8.36
N GLU A 16 6.15 -4.87 9.63
CA GLU A 16 6.63 -5.93 10.54
C GLU A 16 8.18 -6.07 10.54
N GLY A 17 8.89 -4.95 10.56
CA GLY A 17 10.36 -4.93 10.55
C GLY A 17 11.02 -5.22 9.19
N LYS A 18 10.24 -5.47 8.13
CA LYS A 18 10.74 -5.69 6.77
C LYS A 18 10.52 -4.46 5.90
N LEU A 19 11.57 -4.07 5.18
CA LEU A 19 11.49 -2.99 4.20
C LEU A 19 10.81 -3.52 2.93
N VAL A 20 9.60 -3.04 2.66
CA VAL A 20 8.78 -3.45 1.51
C VAL A 20 8.31 -2.24 0.72
N THR A 21 8.26 -2.36 -0.59
CA THR A 21 7.75 -1.29 -1.46
C THR A 21 6.22 -1.29 -1.48
N THR A 22 5.62 -0.13 -1.77
CA THR A 22 4.16 -0.05 -1.97
C THR A 22 3.63 -1.04 -3.00
N ARG A 23 4.42 -1.33 -4.04
CA ARG A 23 4.08 -2.33 -5.05
C ARG A 23 4.02 -3.74 -4.47
N GLN A 24 5.01 -4.13 -3.67
CA GLN A 24 5.01 -5.43 -3.00
C GLN A 24 3.84 -5.56 -2.02
N ILE A 25 3.50 -4.47 -1.32
CA ILE A 25 2.32 -4.45 -0.44
C ILE A 25 1.05 -4.68 -1.27
N ALA A 26 0.90 -3.99 -2.40
CA ALA A 26 -0.24 -4.13 -3.30
C ALA A 26 -0.37 -5.56 -3.85
N GLU A 27 0.73 -6.17 -4.30
CA GLU A 27 0.78 -7.56 -4.78
C GLU A 27 0.43 -8.55 -3.65
N THR A 28 0.93 -8.34 -2.44
CA THR A 28 0.70 -9.24 -1.28
C THR A 28 -0.72 -9.16 -0.73
N VAL A 29 -1.31 -7.96 -0.76
CA VAL A 29 -2.68 -7.72 -0.25
C VAL A 29 -3.73 -7.93 -1.34
N GLY A 30 -3.33 -7.99 -2.62
CA GLY A 30 -4.22 -8.15 -3.77
C GLY A 30 -4.98 -6.87 -4.10
N THR A 31 -4.35 -5.70 -3.96
CA THR A 31 -4.98 -4.40 -4.24
C THR A 31 -4.20 -3.57 -5.25
N THR A 32 -4.72 -2.41 -5.62
CA THR A 32 -3.97 -1.44 -6.42
C THR A 32 -2.84 -0.79 -5.61
N VAL A 33 -1.81 -0.29 -6.29
CA VAL A 33 -0.69 0.45 -5.68
C VAL A 33 -1.19 1.72 -4.98
N SER A 34 -2.17 2.42 -5.56
CA SER A 34 -2.78 3.61 -4.95
C SER A 34 -3.47 3.29 -3.62
N THR A 35 -4.29 2.23 -3.60
CA THR A 35 -4.95 1.76 -2.37
C THR A 35 -3.93 1.30 -1.32
N ALA A 36 -2.88 0.60 -1.73
CA ALA A 36 -1.80 0.21 -0.83
C ALA A 36 -1.08 1.44 -0.26
N TRP A 37 -0.79 2.45 -1.08
CA TRP A 37 -0.20 3.72 -0.64
C TRP A 37 -1.05 4.42 0.41
N ASP A 38 -2.34 4.58 0.15
CA ASP A 38 -3.28 5.22 1.07
C ASP A 38 -3.40 4.46 2.39
N ARG A 39 -3.45 3.12 2.34
CA ARG A 39 -3.45 2.27 3.55
C ARG A 39 -2.15 2.36 4.34
N THR A 40 -1.02 2.49 3.66
CA THR A 40 0.28 2.60 4.32
C THR A 40 0.45 3.99 4.96
N LYS A 41 -0.20 5.02 4.41
CA LYS A 41 -0.22 6.39 4.96
C LYS A 41 -1.26 6.62 6.06
N ARG A 42 -2.44 6.01 5.95
CA ARG A 42 -3.58 6.21 6.87
C ARG A 42 -3.80 5.06 7.85
N GLY A 43 -3.06 3.97 7.70
CA GLY A 43 -3.18 2.79 8.54
C GLY A 43 -2.57 3.00 9.94
N PRO A 44 -2.90 2.11 10.89
CA PRO A 44 -2.32 2.15 12.22
C PRO A 44 -0.81 1.85 12.15
N PHE A 45 -0.04 2.56 12.97
CA PHE A 45 1.39 2.32 13.19
C PHE A 45 1.58 1.51 14.50
N PRO A 46 2.38 0.43 14.52
CA PRO A 46 3.22 -0.09 13.43
C PRO A 46 2.43 -0.80 12.32
N LEU A 47 2.94 -0.70 11.09
CA LEU A 47 2.33 -1.36 9.93
C LEU A 47 2.48 -2.88 10.05
N THR A 48 1.35 -3.59 10.03
CA THR A 48 1.28 -5.04 10.05
C THR A 48 0.56 -5.56 8.80
N TRP A 49 0.87 -6.78 8.37
CA TRP A 49 0.13 -7.39 7.27
C TRP A 49 -1.34 -7.56 7.61
N ALA A 50 -1.65 -7.82 8.89
CA ALA A 50 -3.00 -7.89 9.39
C ALA A 50 -3.73 -6.54 9.23
N SER A 51 -3.12 -5.40 9.59
CA SER A 51 -3.76 -4.09 9.44
C SER A 51 -3.93 -3.69 7.96
N LEU A 52 -2.96 -4.03 7.11
CA LEU A 52 -3.04 -3.77 5.66
C LEU A 52 -4.11 -4.61 4.94
N LYS A 53 -4.34 -5.85 5.41
CA LYS A 53 -5.42 -6.74 4.94
C LYS A 53 -6.79 -6.38 5.53
N SER A 54 -6.82 -6.01 6.81
CA SER A 54 -8.04 -5.69 7.55
C SER A 54 -8.59 -4.30 7.24
N ALA A 55 -7.82 -3.42 6.60
CA ALA A 55 -8.28 -2.14 6.11
C ALA A 55 -9.37 -2.38 5.05
N ARG A 56 -10.61 -2.54 5.52
CA ARG A 56 -11.82 -2.49 4.71
C ARG A 56 -11.64 -1.34 3.75
N LEU A 57 -11.89 -1.61 2.47
CA LEU A 57 -11.93 -0.63 1.41
C LEU A 57 -12.56 0.66 1.95
N PRO A 58 -11.95 1.85 1.80
CA PRO A 58 -12.73 3.06 1.98
C PRO A 58 -13.94 2.94 1.06
N LYS A 59 -15.15 2.86 1.64
CA LYS A 59 -16.40 3.08 0.92
C LYS A 59 -16.42 4.54 0.48
N SER A 60 -15.89 4.82 -0.71
CA SER A 60 -16.11 6.01 -1.56
C SER A 60 -15.00 6.04 -2.60
N GLN A 61 -15.20 6.13 -3.91
CA GLN A 61 -16.31 6.70 -4.66
C GLN A 61 -16.49 5.95 -6.00
N LYS A 62 -17.70 5.49 -6.28
CA LYS A 62 -18.27 5.50 -7.62
C LYS A 62 -19.73 5.95 -7.48
N GLU A 63 -19.89 7.20 -7.09
CA GLU A 63 -21.04 7.99 -7.51
C GLU A 63 -20.48 9.04 -8.47
N GLN A 64 -20.53 8.72 -9.76
CA GLN A 64 -20.58 9.66 -10.88
C GLN A 64 -20.57 8.86 -12.19
N LYS A 65 -21.78 8.59 -12.69
CA LYS A 65 -22.27 9.04 -14.00
C LYS A 65 -23.47 8.19 -14.42
N ALA A 66 -24.66 8.76 -14.27
CA ALA A 66 -25.77 8.64 -15.20
C ALA A 66 -26.53 9.98 -15.14
#